data_AF-A0A2D5Y3F5-F1
#
_entry.id   AF-A0A2D5Y3F5-F1
#
_cell.length_a   1.000
_cell.length_b   1.000
_cell.length_c   1.000
_cell.angle_alpha   90.00
_cell.angle_beta   90.00
_cell.angle_gamma   90.00
#
_symmetry.space_group_name_H-M   'P 1'
#
loop_
_entity.id
_entity.type
_entity.pdbx_description
1 polymer ?
#
loop_
_entity_poly.entity_id
_entity_poly.type
_entity_poly.pdbx_seq_one_letter_code
_entity_poly.pdbx_strand_id
1 'polypeptide(L)' 'MLKMKASNTSSFNSPKTKTEVNALWHALDKSQAVIEFEMDGTIINANANFLNTMGYTLDEIKG' A
#
# COMPACT_ATOMS: atom_id res chain seq x y z
N MET A 1 23.93 -20.81 34.97
CA MET A 1 23.80 -21.67 33.77
C MET A 1 22.56 -21.25 33.02
N LEU A 2 22.75 -20.52 31.93
CA LEU A 2 21.73 -19.82 31.15
C LEU A 2 21.15 -20.77 30.09
N LYS A 3 19.84 -21.05 30.10
CA LYS A 3 19.17 -21.76 29.00
C LYS A 3 18.57 -20.75 28.04
N MET A 4 19.36 -20.36 27.03
CA MET A 4 18.87 -19.69 25.82
C MET A 4 17.90 -20.65 25.11
N LYS A 5 16.61 -20.32 25.10
CA LYS A 5 15.67 -20.90 24.14
C LYS A 5 15.77 -20.12 22.84
N ALA A 6 16.60 -20.62 21.91
CA ALA A 6 16.37 -20.37 20.50
C ALA A 6 14.97 -20.90 20.17
N SER A 7 14.02 -19.99 19.94
CA SER A 7 12.68 -20.31 19.47
C SER A 7 12.50 -19.57 18.15
N ASN A 8 12.99 -20.23 17.10
CA ASN A 8 12.40 -20.27 15.77
C ASN A 8 11.79 -18.95 15.24
N THR A 9 12.58 -18.26 14.43
CA THR A 9 12.11 -17.39 13.35
C THR A 9 11.13 -18.14 12.45
N SER A 10 9.83 -18.10 12.76
CA SER A 10 8.76 -18.64 11.89
C SER A 10 7.42 -17.92 12.15
N SER A 11 7.42 -16.59 12.25
CA SER A 11 6.18 -15.80 12.28
C SER A 11 5.99 -14.94 11.03
N PHE A 12 6.82 -15.12 10.00
CA PHE A 12 6.86 -14.24 8.83
C PHE A 12 6.24 -14.88 7.57
N ASN A 13 5.12 -15.60 7.70
CA ASN A 13 4.21 -15.81 6.56
C ASN A 13 2.84 -16.37 6.98
N SER A 14 2.08 -15.63 7.79
CA SER A 14 0.63 -15.85 7.81
C SER A 14 0.07 -15.27 6.52
N PRO A 15 -0.76 -16.00 5.73
CA PRO A 15 -1.48 -15.38 4.62
C PRO A 15 -2.32 -14.24 5.21
N LYS A 16 -1.96 -12.99 4.90
CA LYS A 16 -2.71 -11.84 5.37
C LYS A 16 -4.16 -12.03 4.95
N THR A 17 -5.06 -11.96 5.91
CA THR A 17 -6.49 -12.09 5.61
C THR A 17 -6.90 -10.90 4.74
N LYS A 18 -7.91 -11.10 3.87
CA LYS A 18 -8.42 -10.02 2.99
C LYS A 18 -8.72 -8.72 3.76
N THR A 19 -9.19 -8.84 4.99
CA THR A 19 -9.47 -7.72 5.90
C THR A 19 -8.21 -6.96 6.30
N GLU A 20 -7.12 -7.65 6.65
CA GLU A 20 -5.84 -7.01 7.01
C GLU A 20 -5.20 -6.30 5.82
N VAL A 21 -5.27 -6.91 4.63
CA VAL A 21 -4.80 -6.28 3.39
C VAL A 21 -5.60 -5.02 3.09
N ASN A 22 -6.93 -5.06 3.21
CA ASN A 22 -7.77 -3.89 3.03
C ASN A 22 -7.48 -2.81 4.07
N ALA A 23 -7.30 -3.17 5.35
CA ALA A 23 -6.98 -2.22 6.40
C ALA A 23 -5.62 -1.54 6.15
N LEU A 24 -4.62 -2.29 5.71
CA LEU A 24 -3.32 -1.76 5.31
C LEU A 24 -3.46 -0.84 4.10
N TRP A 25 -4.23 -1.24 3.09
CA TRP A 25 -4.47 -0.41 1.91
C TRP A 25 -5.17 0.90 2.32
N HIS A 26 -6.26 0.86 3.08
CA HIS A 26 -6.89 2.10 3.58
C HIS A 26 -5.95 3.00 4.39
N ALA A 27 -5.04 2.42 5.17
CA ALA A 27 -4.05 3.22 5.91
C ALA A 27 -3.06 3.93 4.96
N LEU A 28 -2.58 3.24 3.93
CA LEU A 28 -1.70 3.83 2.90
C LEU A 28 -2.44 4.90 2.09
N ASP A 29 -3.66 4.60 1.63
CA ASP A 29 -4.51 5.50 0.87
C ASP A 29 -4.74 6.83 1.61
N LYS A 30 -4.96 6.76 2.92
CA LYS A 30 -5.20 7.95 3.75
C LYS A 30 -3.94 8.74 4.08
N SER A 31 -2.78 8.10 4.18
CA SER A 31 -1.56 8.71 4.74
C SER A 31 -0.50 9.09 3.70
N GLN A 32 -0.56 8.52 2.50
CA GLN A 32 0.46 8.69 1.47
C GLN A 32 -0.17 9.07 0.13
N ALA A 33 0.61 9.74 -0.71
CA ALA A 33 0.28 9.95 -2.11
C ALA A 33 0.45 8.63 -2.87
N VAL A 34 -0.62 8.13 -3.47
CA VAL A 34 -0.63 6.86 -4.23
C VAL A 34 -1.20 7.10 -5.62
N ILE A 35 -0.54 6.51 -6.61
CA ILE A 35 -0.93 6.50 -8.02
C ILE A 35 -0.84 5.07 -8.55
N GLU A 36 -1.76 4.71 -9.43
CA GLU A 36 -1.89 3.39 -10.02
C GLU A 36 -1.75 3.46 -11.54
N PHE A 37 -0.95 2.55 -12.09
CA PHE A 37 -0.64 2.46 -13.50
C PHE A 37 -1.00 1.09 -14.06
N GLU A 38 -1.45 1.05 -15.31
CA GLU A 38 -1.42 -0.15 -16.14
C GLU A 38 0.02 -0.53 -16.50
N MET A 39 0.19 -1.75 -17.01
CA MET A 39 1.53 -2.26 -17.41
C MET A 39 2.18 -1.47 -18.56
N ASP A 40 1.39 -0.75 -19.35
CA ASP A 40 1.86 0.12 -20.42
C ASP A 40 2.19 1.55 -19.94
N GLY A 41 1.94 1.86 -18.67
CA GLY A 41 2.16 3.16 -18.06
C GLY A 41 0.97 4.11 -18.08
N THR A 42 -0.20 3.69 -18.61
CA THR A 42 -1.45 4.45 -18.51
C THR A 42 -1.85 4.63 -17.05
N ILE A 43 -2.21 5.86 -16.66
CA ILE A 43 -2.65 6.15 -15.30
C ILE A 43 -4.11 5.72 -15.16
N ILE A 44 -4.36 4.77 -14.26
CA ILE A 44 -5.70 4.26 -13.98
C ILE A 44 -6.38 5.13 -12.93
N ASN A 45 -5.63 5.46 -11.88
CA ASN A 45 -6.15 6.11 -10.70
C ASN A 45 -5.06 6.85 -9.89
N ALA A 46 -5.48 7.81 -9.08
CA ALA A 46 -4.65 8.45 -8.07
C ALA A 46 -5.51 8.87 -6.88
N ASN A 47 -4.97 8.77 -5.67
CA ASN A 47 -5.70 9.16 -4.47
C ASN A 47 -5.66 10.67 -4.22
N ALA A 48 -6.52 11.14 -3.32
CA ALA A 48 -6.63 12.57 -3.02
C ALA A 48 -5.31 13.18 -2.54
N ASN A 49 -4.49 12.43 -1.79
CA ASN A 49 -3.19 12.90 -1.34
C ASN A 49 -2.23 13.18 -2.50
N PHE A 50 -2.19 12.29 -3.49
CA PHE A 50 -1.39 12.50 -4.71
C PHE A 50 -1.88 13.71 -5.49
N LEU A 51 -3.18 13.78 -5.77
CA LEU A 51 -3.80 14.85 -6.53
C LEU A 51 -3.55 16.22 -5.87
N ASN A 52 -3.80 16.33 -4.57
CA ASN A 52 -3.60 17.57 -3.81
C ASN A 52 -2.13 17.98 -3.71
N THR A 53 -1.22 17.01 -3.59
CA THR A 53 0.22 17.31 -3.47
C THR A 53 0.80 17.79 -4.80
N MET A 54 0.38 17.19 -5.91
CA MET A 54 0.87 17.53 -7.24
C MET A 54 0.09 18.68 -7.90
N GLY A 55 -1.11 19.00 -7.39
CA GLY A 55 -1.97 20.06 -7.93
C GLY A 55 -2.71 19.64 -9.19
N TYR A 56 -2.97 18.35 -9.37
CA TYR A 56 -3.72 17.81 -10.51
C TYR A 56 -5.08 17.29 -10.07
N THR A 57 -6.01 17.29 -11.00
CA THR A 57 -7.25 16.50 -10.94
C THR A 57 -7.04 15.14 -11.57
N LEU A 58 -7.89 14.16 -11.22
CA LEU A 58 -7.79 12.83 -11.82
C LEU A 58 -7.98 12.89 -13.35
N ASP A 59 -8.90 13.73 -13.83
CA ASP A 59 -9.21 13.86 -15.26
C ASP A 59 -8.04 14.43 -16.09
N GLU A 60 -7.12 15.16 -15.47
CA GLU A 60 -5.93 15.71 -16.15
C GLU A 60 -4.82 14.67 -16.34
N ILE A 61 -4.76 13.66 -15.48
CA ILE A 61 -3.68 12.68 -15.48
C ILE A 61 -4.11 11.30 -15.94
N LYS A 62 -5.42 10.99 -15.91
CA LYS A 62 -5.95 9.69 -16.26
C LYS A 62 -6.01 9.51 -17.79
N GLY A 63 -5.42 8.43 -18.28
CA GLY A 63 -5.23 8.13 -19.71
C GLY A 63 -3.85 7.56 -19.99
#